data_AF-M4BNK8-F1
#
_entry.id   AF-M4BNK8-F1
#
_cell.length_a   1.000
_cell.length_b   1.000
_cell.length_c   1.000
_cell.angle_alpha   90.00
_cell.angle_beta   90.00
_cell.angle_gamma   90.00
#
_symmetry.space_group_name_H-M   'P 1'
#
loop_
_entity.id
_entity.type
_entity.pdbx_description
1 polymer ?
#
loop_
_entity_poly.entity_id
_entity_poly.type
_entity_poly.pdbx_seq_one_letter_code
_entity_poly.pdbx_strand_id
1 'polypeptide(L)'
;MLLRCVRPLCPRAASHRLHVHPWRRFASTSSSNALEICVRERELPPFERLKLQEIEPAVKKAAANYTCALHELEKGLAKSIERKNVQFCHVVDPLEVLGDALGRLWGIVGHLMSVCNSDELRAVHDKLQELVIQTVTETSQSKTIYEAYVAVREGKEWNTLERAQQRVVELSLRSAELSGVGLDGDEQEMYNKLKLRTAELSTKFGSNLLDATKAYAMTVMNKDKVEGLPSSLLQMFAQRARDEGHLDATSENGPWRVTLDPPSYVQFMKYAANRSLREELYRAFSTRASSGAFDNENIVDELLKIRQQIANLLGFNSYAEVSISKKMAPSVEEVEKMHHNLRNKCVGIAREEVKTVAEYAKQHGQTEPLEPWDLGYWYIRTQHTLQCRITFANLAFERVCYRSEQLKAKTYLFTDEEIKPYFPLERVGFQISGQQQVD
;
A
#
# COMPACT_ATOMS: atom_id res chain seq x y z
N MET A 1 5.66 -5.74 -5.28
CA MET A 1 4.26 -5.84 -5.72
C MET A 1 4.17 -5.56 -7.22
N LEU A 2 4.34 -6.59 -8.05
CA LEU A 2 4.00 -6.55 -9.47
C LEU A 2 2.62 -7.17 -9.59
N LEU A 3 1.57 -6.36 -9.73
CA LEU A 3 0.26 -6.83 -10.18
C LEU A 3 0.24 -6.69 -11.69
N ARG A 4 0.13 -7.81 -12.43
CA ARG A 4 -0.26 -7.79 -13.84
C ARG A 4 -1.37 -8.81 -14.12
N CYS A 5 -2.27 -8.34 -14.97
CA CYS A 5 -3.51 -8.95 -15.39
C CYS A 5 -3.30 -10.28 -16.10
N VAL A 6 -3.95 -11.33 -15.61
CA VAL A 6 -4.18 -12.56 -16.37
C VAL A 6 -5.38 -12.30 -17.29
N ARG A 7 -5.19 -12.41 -18.60
CA ARG A 7 -6.29 -12.40 -19.59
C ARG A 7 -7.17 -13.64 -19.37
N PRO A 8 -8.52 -13.53 -19.42
CA PRO A 8 -9.38 -14.69 -19.55
C PRO A 8 -9.22 -15.27 -20.97
N LEU A 9 -9.08 -16.59 -21.07
CA LEU A 9 -9.08 -17.33 -22.33
C LEU A 9 -10.49 -17.21 -22.97
N CYS A 10 -10.56 -16.61 -24.15
CA CYS A 10 -11.80 -16.55 -24.96
C CYS A 10 -12.11 -17.94 -25.55
N PRO A 11 -13.39 -18.34 -25.74
CA PRO A 11 -13.74 -19.72 -26.06
C PRO A 11 -13.75 -20.03 -27.56
N ARG A 12 -13.22 -21.23 -27.87
CA ARG A 12 -13.48 -22.12 -29.03
C ARG A 12 -13.44 -21.54 -30.46
N ALA A 13 -12.43 -21.99 -31.22
CA ALA A 13 -12.66 -22.64 -32.52
C ALA A 13 -11.49 -23.56 -32.93
N ALA A 14 -11.88 -24.73 -33.48
CA ALA A 14 -11.13 -25.69 -34.28
C ALA A 14 -10.00 -26.53 -33.63
N SER A 15 -10.27 -27.82 -33.63
CA SER A 15 -9.44 -28.96 -33.22
C SER A 15 -8.11 -29.08 -33.96
N HIS A 16 -7.01 -29.19 -33.21
CA HIS A 16 -5.92 -30.11 -33.54
C HIS A 16 -5.28 -30.63 -32.24
N ARG A 17 -5.27 -31.96 -32.10
CA ARG A 17 -4.64 -32.66 -30.96
C ARG A 17 -3.14 -32.49 -31.05
N LEU A 18 -2.53 -31.88 -30.05
CA LEU A 18 -1.12 -32.04 -29.73
C LEU A 18 -1.01 -32.60 -28.30
N HIS A 19 -0.36 -33.74 -28.20
CA HIS A 19 -0.14 -34.48 -26.97
C HIS A 19 0.70 -33.67 -25.98
N VAL A 20 0.14 -33.37 -24.81
CA VAL A 20 0.89 -32.84 -23.67
C VAL A 20 1.08 -33.99 -22.68
N HIS A 21 2.35 -34.38 -22.44
CA HIS A 21 2.70 -35.38 -21.45
C HIS A 21 2.38 -34.89 -20.02
N PRO A 22 1.83 -35.73 -19.13
CA PRO A 22 1.38 -35.31 -17.82
C PRO A 22 2.53 -35.35 -16.80
N TRP A 23 3.05 -34.18 -16.43
CA TRP A 23 3.74 -34.02 -15.15
C TRP A 23 2.69 -33.91 -14.04
N ARG A 24 2.16 -35.06 -13.62
CA ARG A 24 1.41 -35.19 -12.37
C ARG A 24 2.04 -36.31 -11.55
N ARG A 25 3.00 -35.94 -10.69
CA ARG A 25 3.34 -36.69 -9.48
C ARG A 25 4.01 -35.76 -8.48
N PHE A 26 3.19 -35.08 -7.69
CA PHE A 26 3.52 -34.75 -6.31
C PHE A 26 2.33 -35.16 -5.44
N ALA A 27 2.64 -35.84 -4.34
CA ALA A 27 1.72 -36.55 -3.48
C ALA A 27 0.62 -35.64 -2.91
N SER A 28 -0.62 -36.12 -2.95
CA SER A 28 -1.78 -35.48 -2.32
C SER A 28 -1.76 -35.72 -0.82
N THR A 29 -1.07 -34.87 -0.06
CA THR A 29 -1.50 -34.59 1.30
C THR A 29 -2.64 -33.58 1.21
N SER A 30 -3.87 -34.00 1.53
CA SER A 30 -4.99 -33.09 1.72
C SER A 30 -4.64 -32.13 2.86
N SER A 31 -4.14 -30.95 2.51
CA SER A 31 -3.85 -29.92 3.49
C SER A 31 -5.16 -29.42 4.06
N SER A 32 -5.33 -29.52 5.39
CA SER A 32 -6.45 -28.91 6.11
C SER A 32 -6.29 -27.39 6.27
N ASN A 33 -5.15 -26.83 5.88
CA ASN A 33 -4.86 -25.41 6.02
C ASN A 33 -5.63 -24.61 4.96
N ALA A 34 -6.52 -23.71 5.40
CA ALA A 34 -7.38 -22.94 4.52
C ALA A 34 -6.60 -22.04 3.54
N LEU A 35 -5.44 -21.52 3.95
CA LEU A 35 -4.58 -20.69 3.11
C LEU A 35 -3.92 -21.49 1.98
N GLU A 36 -3.48 -22.71 2.26
CA GLU A 36 -2.91 -23.58 1.24
C GLU A 36 -3.95 -24.00 0.20
N ILE A 37 -5.19 -24.27 0.64
CA ILE A 37 -6.32 -24.56 -0.26
C ILE A 37 -6.62 -23.33 -1.14
N CYS A 38 -6.78 -22.16 -0.52
CA CYS A 38 -7.05 -20.91 -1.23
C CYS A 38 -6.03 -20.63 -2.34
N VAL A 39 -4.74 -20.78 -2.03
CA VAL A 39 -3.65 -20.58 -3.01
C VAL A 39 -3.72 -21.64 -4.12
N ARG A 40 -3.93 -22.91 -3.77
CA ARG A 40 -3.98 -24.02 -4.73
C ARG A 40 -5.15 -23.91 -5.70
N GLU A 41 -6.33 -23.58 -5.20
CA GLU A 41 -7.56 -23.46 -6.00
C GLU A 41 -7.70 -22.07 -6.67
N ARG A 42 -6.80 -21.13 -6.36
CA ARG A 42 -6.80 -19.73 -6.84
C ARG A 42 -8.08 -18.97 -6.50
N GLU A 43 -8.64 -19.26 -5.34
CA GLU A 43 -9.84 -18.59 -4.80
C GLU A 43 -9.49 -17.30 -4.05
N LEU A 44 -10.52 -16.55 -3.67
CA LEU A 44 -10.36 -15.38 -2.80
C LEU A 44 -9.91 -15.82 -1.38
N PRO A 45 -9.08 -15.03 -0.69
CA PRO A 45 -8.67 -15.34 0.68
C PRO A 45 -9.89 -15.45 1.62
N PRO A 46 -10.00 -16.53 2.42
CA PRO A 46 -11.13 -16.74 3.33
C PRO A 46 -10.98 -15.92 4.62
N PHE A 47 -10.92 -14.59 4.51
CA PHE A 47 -10.61 -13.68 5.64
C PHE A 47 -11.48 -13.90 6.87
N GLU A 48 -12.77 -14.21 6.71
CA GLU A 48 -13.70 -14.44 7.82
C GLU A 48 -13.34 -15.65 8.70
N ARG A 49 -12.66 -16.66 8.13
CA ARG A 49 -12.37 -17.93 8.80
C ARG A 49 -10.88 -18.17 9.02
N LEU A 50 -10.03 -17.25 8.54
CA LEU A 50 -8.58 -17.35 8.60
C LEU A 50 -8.11 -17.32 10.06
N LYS A 51 -7.30 -18.32 10.43
CA LYS A 51 -6.67 -18.35 11.75
C LYS A 51 -5.20 -17.95 11.65
N LEU A 52 -4.73 -17.08 12.56
CA LEU A 52 -3.33 -16.64 12.56
C LEU A 52 -2.33 -17.81 12.62
N GLN A 53 -2.70 -18.90 13.30
CA GLN A 53 -1.90 -20.12 13.42
C GLN A 53 -1.68 -20.84 12.09
N GLU A 54 -2.51 -20.59 11.07
CA GLU A 54 -2.38 -21.18 9.74
C GLU A 54 -1.34 -20.46 8.87
N ILE A 55 -1.01 -19.20 9.20
CA ILE A 55 -0.13 -18.35 8.40
C ILE A 55 1.29 -18.90 8.38
N GLU A 56 1.90 -19.10 9.55
CA GLU A 56 3.28 -19.58 9.66
C GLU A 56 3.55 -20.90 8.89
N PRO A 57 2.78 -21.99 9.10
CA PRO A 57 3.02 -23.23 8.37
C PRO A 57 2.82 -23.07 6.86
N ALA A 58 1.81 -22.32 6.41
CA ALA A 58 1.55 -22.09 4.99
C ALA A 58 2.69 -21.32 4.32
N VAL A 59 3.16 -20.23 4.95
CA VAL A 59 4.26 -19.39 4.43
C VAL A 59 5.57 -20.18 4.39
N LYS A 60 5.93 -20.89 5.47
CA LYS A 60 7.14 -21.71 5.52
C LYS A 60 7.17 -22.78 4.43
N LYS A 61 6.04 -23.47 4.24
CA LYS A 61 5.91 -24.48 3.19
C LYS A 61 6.01 -23.88 1.80
N ALA A 62 5.36 -22.74 1.56
CA ALA A 62 5.44 -22.04 0.28
C ALA A 62 6.87 -21.57 -0.03
N ALA A 63 7.57 -21.02 0.96
CA ALA A 63 8.98 -20.61 0.82
C ALA A 63 9.89 -21.80 0.51
N ALA A 64 9.76 -22.91 1.25
CA ALA A 64 10.56 -24.12 1.01
C ALA A 64 10.30 -24.73 -0.38
N ASN A 65 9.03 -24.80 -0.80
CA ASN A 65 8.66 -25.26 -2.13
C ASN A 65 9.23 -24.35 -3.22
N TYR A 66 9.20 -23.03 -2.99
CA TYR A 66 9.72 -22.05 -3.93
C TYR A 66 11.24 -22.20 -4.10
N THR A 67 12.02 -22.23 -3.00
CA THR A 67 13.47 -22.44 -3.05
C THR A 67 13.84 -23.76 -3.73
N CYS A 68 13.15 -24.86 -3.41
CA CYS A 68 13.41 -26.16 -4.04
C CYS A 68 13.19 -26.11 -5.56
N ALA A 69 12.06 -25.54 -5.99
CA ALA A 69 11.73 -25.44 -7.40
C ALA A 69 12.63 -24.44 -8.15
N LEU A 70 13.10 -23.39 -7.46
CA LEU A 70 14.09 -22.45 -7.97
C LEU A 70 15.40 -23.16 -8.32
N HIS A 71 15.95 -23.97 -7.41
CA HIS A 71 17.19 -24.72 -7.65
C HIS A 71 17.06 -25.71 -8.81
N GLU A 72 15.90 -26.36 -8.95
CA GLU A 72 15.65 -27.25 -10.10
C GLU A 72 15.57 -26.47 -11.42
N LEU A 73 14.94 -25.28 -11.41
CA LEU A 73 14.91 -24.40 -12.57
C LEU A 73 16.32 -23.94 -12.95
N GLU A 74 17.14 -23.52 -11.99
CA GLU A 74 18.53 -23.08 -12.23
C GLU A 74 19.37 -24.19 -12.88
N LYS A 75 19.27 -25.44 -12.41
CA LYS A 75 19.94 -26.58 -13.03
C LYS A 75 19.51 -26.79 -14.48
N GLY A 76 18.22 -26.59 -14.79
CA GLY A 76 17.68 -26.67 -16.14
C GLY A 76 18.15 -25.54 -17.04
N LEU A 77 18.18 -24.31 -16.50
CA LEU A 77 18.64 -23.12 -17.20
C LEU A 77 20.13 -23.16 -17.50
N ALA A 78 20.98 -23.57 -16.56
CA ALA A 78 22.42 -23.73 -16.77
C ALA A 78 22.74 -24.61 -17.98
N LYS A 79 22.09 -25.78 -18.09
CA LYS A 79 22.22 -26.68 -19.25
C LYS A 79 21.72 -26.05 -20.55
N SER A 80 20.70 -25.20 -20.49
CA SER A 80 20.13 -24.53 -21.65
C SER A 80 21.02 -23.38 -22.15
N ILE A 81 21.67 -22.67 -21.21
CA ILE A 81 22.68 -21.64 -21.48
C ILE A 81 23.89 -22.26 -22.19
N GLU A 82 24.44 -23.36 -21.67
CA GLU A 82 25.56 -24.09 -22.30
C GLU A 82 25.26 -24.49 -23.76
N ARG A 83 24.03 -24.93 -24.02
CA ARG A 83 23.56 -25.34 -25.35
C ARG A 83 23.19 -24.17 -26.26
N LYS A 84 23.26 -22.93 -25.76
CA LYS A 84 22.81 -21.70 -26.46
C LYS A 84 21.38 -21.81 -26.99
N ASN A 85 20.50 -22.44 -26.21
CA ASN A 85 19.09 -22.67 -26.54
C ASN A 85 18.16 -22.23 -25.41
N VAL A 86 18.39 -21.03 -24.88
CA VAL A 86 17.49 -20.39 -23.91
C VAL A 86 16.38 -19.70 -24.69
N GLN A 87 15.14 -19.90 -24.24
CA GLN A 87 13.95 -19.26 -24.80
C GLN A 87 13.18 -18.57 -23.67
N PHE A 88 12.40 -17.55 -24.01
CA PHE A 88 11.61 -16.75 -23.09
C PHE A 88 10.76 -17.64 -22.16
N CYS A 89 10.05 -18.62 -22.73
CA CYS A 89 9.17 -19.52 -21.97
C CYS A 89 9.94 -20.46 -21.03
N HIS A 90 11.23 -20.72 -21.27
CA HIS A 90 12.05 -21.51 -20.35
C HIS A 90 12.43 -20.74 -19.08
N VAL A 91 12.37 -19.40 -19.13
CA VAL A 91 12.78 -18.52 -18.03
C VAL A 91 11.56 -17.92 -17.34
N VAL A 92 10.70 -17.22 -18.09
CA VAL A 92 9.64 -16.38 -17.52
C VAL A 92 8.46 -17.20 -17.01
N ASP A 93 7.91 -18.09 -17.84
CA ASP A 93 6.74 -18.88 -17.49
C ASP A 93 6.92 -19.68 -16.18
N PRO A 94 8.04 -20.41 -15.96
CA PRO A 94 8.23 -21.08 -14.69
C PRO A 94 8.39 -20.09 -13.53
N LEU A 95 9.20 -19.03 -13.66
CA LEU A 95 9.39 -18.05 -12.59
C LEU A 95 8.07 -17.39 -12.13
N GLU A 96 7.16 -17.11 -13.07
CA GLU A 96 5.83 -16.56 -12.75
C GLU A 96 5.00 -17.53 -11.90
N VAL A 97 5.07 -18.83 -12.19
CA VAL A 97 4.35 -19.87 -11.43
C VAL A 97 4.99 -20.12 -10.07
N LEU A 98 6.32 -20.18 -10.01
CA LEU A 98 7.07 -20.55 -8.80
C LEU A 98 6.83 -19.59 -7.62
N GLY A 99 6.82 -18.28 -7.90
CA GLY A 99 6.66 -17.25 -6.87
C GLY A 99 5.21 -16.96 -6.45
N ASP A 100 4.20 -17.40 -7.23
CA ASP A 100 2.78 -17.02 -7.05
C ASP A 100 2.25 -17.38 -5.66
N ALA A 101 2.54 -18.60 -5.19
CA ALA A 101 2.05 -19.08 -3.90
C ALA A 101 2.55 -18.23 -2.72
N LEU A 102 3.87 -18.01 -2.65
CA LEU A 102 4.47 -17.18 -1.60
C LEU A 102 4.01 -15.73 -1.71
N GLY A 103 3.94 -15.18 -2.93
CA GLY A 103 3.48 -13.82 -3.18
C GLY A 103 2.04 -13.57 -2.71
N ARG A 104 1.12 -14.52 -2.99
CA ARG A 104 -0.27 -14.44 -2.52
C ARG A 104 -0.37 -14.49 -1.00
N LEU A 105 0.30 -15.45 -0.36
CA LEU A 105 0.28 -15.58 1.10
C LEU A 105 0.85 -14.33 1.78
N TRP A 106 1.98 -13.82 1.29
CA TRP A 106 2.59 -12.61 1.85
C TRP A 106 1.74 -11.37 1.59
N GLY A 107 1.01 -11.32 0.46
CA GLY A 107 -0.01 -10.31 0.19
C GLY A 107 -1.16 -10.33 1.21
N ILE A 108 -1.64 -11.52 1.59
CA ILE A 108 -2.67 -11.69 2.63
C ILE A 108 -2.15 -11.15 3.98
N VAL A 109 -0.95 -11.56 4.39
CA VAL A 109 -0.34 -11.08 5.65
C VAL A 109 -0.16 -9.56 5.64
N GLY A 110 0.38 -9.00 4.55
CA GLY A 110 0.56 -7.55 4.40
C GLY A 110 -0.77 -6.78 4.42
N HIS A 111 -1.82 -7.34 3.83
CA HIS A 111 -3.15 -6.74 3.91
C HIS A 111 -3.68 -6.73 5.36
N LEU A 112 -3.62 -7.86 6.07
CA LEU A 112 -4.06 -7.97 7.46
C LEU A 112 -3.28 -6.99 8.36
N MET A 113 -1.96 -6.85 8.14
CA MET A 113 -1.12 -5.87 8.83
C MET A 113 -1.60 -4.43 8.64
N SER A 114 -2.27 -4.12 7.52
CA SER A 114 -2.79 -2.80 7.20
C SER A 114 -4.21 -2.54 7.71
N VAL A 115 -5.07 -3.57 7.79
CA VAL A 115 -6.51 -3.36 8.08
C VAL A 115 -6.98 -3.93 9.43
N CYS A 116 -6.26 -4.90 9.99
CA CYS A 116 -6.60 -5.53 11.27
C CYS A 116 -5.34 -5.85 12.08
N ASN A 117 -4.49 -4.85 12.24
CA ASN A 117 -3.21 -4.94 12.94
C ASN A 117 -3.40 -5.29 14.44
N SER A 118 -2.69 -6.32 14.93
CA SER A 118 -2.64 -6.73 16.34
C SER A 118 -1.23 -7.17 16.73
N ASP A 119 -0.94 -7.27 18.03
CA ASP A 119 0.37 -7.71 18.53
C ASP A 119 0.68 -9.16 18.15
N GLU A 120 -0.34 -10.04 18.13
CA GLU A 120 -0.19 -11.42 17.69
C GLU A 120 0.15 -11.50 16.20
N LEU A 121 -0.50 -10.68 15.36
CA LEU A 121 -0.20 -10.64 13.94
C LEU A 121 1.19 -10.06 13.67
N ARG A 122 1.61 -9.02 14.41
CA ARG A 122 2.97 -8.47 14.34
C ARG A 122 4.01 -9.53 14.66
N ALA A 123 3.82 -10.30 15.73
CA ALA A 123 4.74 -11.38 16.11
C ALA A 123 4.86 -12.46 15.02
N VAL A 124 3.74 -12.84 14.39
CA VAL A 124 3.74 -13.78 13.25
C VAL A 124 4.48 -13.19 12.05
N HIS A 125 4.22 -11.92 11.72
CA HIS A 125 4.87 -11.22 10.62
C HIS A 125 6.39 -11.14 10.83
N ASP A 126 6.85 -10.69 12.00
CA ASP A 126 8.27 -10.48 12.30
C ASP A 126 9.06 -11.80 12.25
N LYS A 127 8.45 -12.89 12.74
CA LYS A 127 9.03 -14.24 12.67
C LYS A 127 9.22 -14.75 11.24
N LEU A 128 8.39 -14.30 10.30
CA LEU A 128 8.38 -14.78 8.92
C LEU A 128 9.08 -13.83 7.95
N GLN A 129 9.23 -12.55 8.31
CA GLN A 129 9.75 -11.50 7.43
C GLN A 129 11.14 -11.86 6.89
N GLU A 130 12.04 -12.32 7.75
CA GLU A 130 13.40 -12.71 7.36
C GLU A 130 13.38 -13.84 6.33
N LEU A 131 12.64 -14.92 6.59
CA LEU A 131 12.51 -16.06 5.69
C LEU A 131 12.02 -15.62 4.30
N VAL A 132 10.96 -14.80 4.25
CA VAL A 132 10.38 -14.36 2.98
C VAL A 132 11.36 -13.46 2.22
N ILE A 133 12.04 -12.54 2.90
CA ILE A 133 13.05 -11.67 2.28
C ILE A 133 14.21 -12.50 1.73
N GLN A 134 14.72 -13.47 2.49
CA GLN A 134 15.79 -14.36 2.04
C GLN A 134 15.37 -15.14 0.79
N THR A 135 14.21 -15.80 0.81
CA THR A 135 13.72 -16.58 -0.35
C THR A 135 13.55 -15.72 -1.61
N VAL A 136 12.98 -14.51 -1.48
CA VAL A 136 12.79 -13.62 -2.64
C VAL A 136 14.12 -13.03 -3.13
N THR A 137 15.05 -12.76 -2.21
CA THR A 137 16.38 -12.24 -2.54
C THR A 137 17.20 -13.28 -3.28
N GLU A 138 17.13 -14.55 -2.89
CA GLU A 138 17.80 -15.67 -3.56
C GLU A 138 17.43 -15.74 -5.05
N THR A 139 16.14 -15.65 -5.39
CA THR A 139 15.74 -15.58 -6.81
C THR A 139 16.26 -14.33 -7.51
N SER A 140 16.18 -13.17 -6.83
CA SER A 140 16.51 -11.88 -7.42
C SER A 140 18.02 -11.70 -7.66
N GLN A 141 18.85 -12.43 -6.91
CA GLN A 141 20.31 -12.45 -7.01
C GLN A 141 20.85 -13.73 -7.67
N SER A 142 19.99 -14.58 -8.23
CA SER A 142 20.44 -15.77 -8.96
C SER A 142 21.17 -15.37 -10.25
N LYS A 143 22.49 -15.63 -10.27
CA LYS A 143 23.33 -15.39 -11.45
C LYS A 143 22.87 -16.22 -12.65
N THR A 144 22.50 -17.49 -12.44
CA THR A 144 22.00 -18.37 -13.49
C THR A 144 20.73 -17.83 -14.14
N ILE A 145 19.79 -17.31 -13.34
CA ILE A 145 18.56 -16.70 -13.88
C ILE A 145 18.87 -15.40 -14.61
N TYR A 146 19.75 -14.56 -14.06
CA TYR A 146 20.18 -13.33 -14.72
C TYR A 146 20.83 -13.62 -16.08
N GLU A 147 21.77 -14.56 -16.14
CA GLU A 147 22.41 -15.02 -17.38
C GLU A 147 21.39 -15.59 -18.37
N ALA A 148 20.37 -16.32 -17.90
CA ALA A 148 19.31 -16.81 -18.75
C ALA A 148 18.49 -15.65 -19.37
N TYR A 149 18.19 -14.59 -18.61
CA TYR A 149 17.56 -13.39 -19.15
C TYR A 149 18.46 -12.65 -20.16
N VAL A 150 19.76 -12.57 -19.91
CA VAL A 150 20.73 -12.02 -20.86
C VAL A 150 20.74 -12.85 -22.15
N ALA A 151 20.76 -14.18 -22.04
CA ALA A 151 20.73 -15.07 -23.20
C ALA A 151 19.44 -14.93 -24.02
N VAL A 152 18.28 -14.70 -23.39
CA VAL A 152 17.03 -14.35 -24.10
C VAL A 152 17.16 -13.00 -24.79
N ARG A 153 17.71 -12.00 -24.11
CA ARG A 153 17.86 -10.62 -24.63
C ARG A 153 18.79 -10.54 -25.84
N GLU A 154 19.86 -11.32 -25.83
CA GLU A 154 20.88 -11.39 -26.90
C GLU A 154 20.56 -12.48 -27.94
N GLY A 155 19.58 -13.33 -27.66
CA GLY A 155 19.19 -14.47 -28.47
C GLY A 155 18.45 -14.10 -29.75
N LYS A 156 18.33 -15.10 -30.64
CA LYS A 156 17.67 -14.93 -31.95
C LYS A 156 16.18 -14.62 -31.85
N GLU A 157 15.51 -15.09 -30.80
CA GLU A 157 14.08 -14.89 -30.59
C GLU A 157 13.71 -13.46 -30.16
N TRP A 158 14.66 -12.63 -29.73
CA TRP A 158 14.39 -11.30 -29.18
C TRP A 158 13.51 -10.45 -30.11
N ASN A 159 13.82 -10.45 -31.41
CA ASN A 159 13.10 -9.67 -32.42
C ASN A 159 11.72 -10.27 -32.78
N THR A 160 11.43 -11.49 -32.34
CA THR A 160 10.14 -12.17 -32.53
C THR A 160 9.23 -12.07 -31.32
N LEU A 161 9.76 -11.70 -30.14
CA LEU A 161 8.99 -11.50 -28.93
C LEU A 161 8.05 -10.30 -29.07
N GLU A 162 6.87 -10.41 -28.45
CA GLU A 162 5.97 -9.28 -28.33
C GLU A 162 6.63 -8.17 -27.50
N ARG A 163 6.25 -6.92 -27.75
CA ARG A 163 6.73 -5.76 -26.96
C ARG A 163 6.53 -5.95 -25.45
N ALA A 164 5.45 -6.61 -25.05
CA ALA A 164 5.18 -6.91 -23.65
C ALA A 164 6.20 -7.90 -23.06
N GLN A 165 6.57 -8.93 -23.81
CA GLN A 165 7.57 -9.93 -23.42
C GLN A 165 8.98 -9.33 -23.36
N GLN A 166 9.36 -8.53 -24.37
CA GLN A 166 10.61 -7.77 -24.36
C GLN A 166 10.70 -6.89 -23.11
N ARG A 167 9.60 -6.20 -22.79
CA ARG A 167 9.54 -5.35 -21.59
C ARG A 167 9.68 -6.15 -20.29
N VAL A 168 9.16 -7.37 -20.22
CA VAL A 168 9.34 -8.24 -19.04
C VAL A 168 10.84 -8.54 -18.85
N VAL A 169 11.54 -8.96 -19.91
CA VAL A 169 12.98 -9.27 -19.86
C VAL A 169 13.80 -8.06 -19.42
N GLU A 170 13.57 -6.88 -20.02
CA GLU A 170 14.27 -5.64 -19.63
C GLU A 170 14.04 -5.27 -18.16
N LEU A 171 12.80 -5.40 -17.68
CA LEU A 171 12.46 -5.10 -16.30
C LEU A 171 13.07 -6.10 -15.32
N SER A 172 13.15 -7.38 -15.70
CA SER A 172 13.78 -8.43 -14.91
C SER A 172 15.28 -8.20 -14.78
N LEU A 173 15.99 -7.92 -15.89
CA LEU A 173 17.42 -7.59 -15.89
C LEU A 173 17.73 -6.40 -14.96
N ARG A 174 17.05 -5.28 -15.18
CA ARG A 174 17.19 -4.08 -14.34
C ARG A 174 16.87 -4.36 -12.87
N SER A 175 15.88 -5.21 -12.59
CA SER A 175 15.52 -5.54 -11.21
C SER A 175 16.56 -6.41 -10.53
N ALA A 176 17.21 -7.33 -11.25
CA ALA A 176 18.30 -8.14 -10.75
C ALA A 176 19.55 -7.31 -10.45
N GLU A 177 19.93 -6.40 -11.36
CA GLU A 177 21.02 -5.42 -11.15
C GLU A 177 20.78 -4.60 -9.89
N LEU A 178 19.58 -4.02 -9.75
CA LEU A 178 19.17 -3.25 -8.57
C LEU A 178 18.88 -4.10 -7.34
N SER A 179 18.97 -5.42 -7.47
CA SER A 179 18.94 -6.38 -6.35
C SER A 179 20.35 -6.84 -5.96
N GLY A 180 21.40 -6.35 -6.63
CA GLY A 180 22.78 -6.67 -6.31
C GLY A 180 23.27 -7.98 -6.92
N VAL A 181 22.68 -8.47 -8.02
CA VAL A 181 23.15 -9.71 -8.69
C VAL A 181 24.60 -9.64 -9.17
N GLY A 182 25.10 -8.42 -9.44
CA GLY A 182 26.50 -8.17 -9.83
C GLY A 182 27.46 -8.01 -8.65
N LEU A 183 26.98 -8.07 -7.40
CA LEU A 183 27.83 -8.02 -6.21
C LEU A 183 28.32 -9.44 -5.86
N ASP A 184 29.49 -9.52 -5.27
CA ASP A 184 30.14 -10.77 -4.89
C ASP A 184 30.73 -10.70 -3.47
N GLY A 185 30.81 -11.85 -2.81
CA GLY A 185 31.45 -11.98 -1.49
C GLY A 185 30.86 -11.03 -0.43
N ASP A 186 31.75 -10.31 0.26
CA ASP A 186 31.42 -9.43 1.38
C ASP A 186 30.43 -8.30 0.99
N GLU A 187 30.51 -7.79 -0.24
CA GLU A 187 29.61 -6.73 -0.72
C GLU A 187 28.16 -7.22 -0.86
N GLN A 188 27.99 -8.45 -1.37
CA GLN A 188 26.68 -9.08 -1.48
C GLN A 188 26.09 -9.39 -0.10
N GLU A 189 26.91 -9.91 0.83
CA GLU A 189 26.48 -10.18 2.20
C GLU A 189 26.06 -8.88 2.90
N MET A 190 26.85 -7.81 2.75
CA MET A 190 26.53 -6.49 3.31
C MET A 190 25.24 -5.94 2.71
N TYR A 191 25.06 -6.01 1.39
CA TYR A 191 23.83 -5.60 0.72
C TYR A 191 22.61 -6.34 1.30
N ASN A 192 22.71 -7.66 1.49
CA ASN A 192 21.61 -8.47 2.03
C ASN A 192 21.26 -8.11 3.47
N LYS A 193 22.27 -7.88 4.33
CA LYS A 193 22.06 -7.39 5.69
C LYS A 193 21.37 -6.03 5.72
N LEU A 194 21.81 -5.09 4.87
CA LEU A 194 21.21 -3.77 4.73
C LEU A 194 19.75 -3.83 4.26
N LYS A 195 19.44 -4.74 3.33
CA LYS A 195 18.07 -4.96 2.84
C LYS A 195 17.15 -5.52 3.91
N LEU A 196 17.61 -6.49 4.68
CA LEU A 196 16.85 -7.05 5.82
C LEU A 196 16.59 -5.96 6.86
N ARG A 197 17.63 -5.23 7.26
CA ARG A 197 17.53 -4.14 8.24
C ARG A 197 16.59 -3.02 7.78
N THR A 198 16.61 -2.67 6.49
CA THR A 198 15.67 -1.71 5.90
C THR A 198 14.22 -2.15 6.09
N ALA A 199 13.92 -3.43 5.89
CA ALA A 199 12.56 -3.96 6.03
C ALA A 199 12.10 -3.93 7.50
N GLU A 200 12.94 -4.37 8.43
CA GLU A 200 12.69 -4.27 9.88
C GLU A 200 12.37 -2.84 10.31
N LEU A 201 13.24 -1.88 9.94
CA LEU A 201 13.07 -0.47 10.29
C LEU A 201 11.80 0.13 9.67
N SER A 202 11.44 -0.27 8.45
CA SER A 202 10.22 0.20 7.79
C SER A 202 8.96 -0.31 8.49
N THR A 203 8.94 -1.58 8.90
CA THR A 203 7.87 -2.17 9.70
C THR A 203 7.76 -1.47 11.06
N LYS A 204 8.90 -1.28 11.75
CA LYS A 204 8.95 -0.61 13.05
C LYS A 204 8.48 0.84 12.97
N PHE A 205 8.89 1.59 11.95
CA PHE A 205 8.44 2.97 11.70
C PHE A 205 6.91 3.05 11.61
N GLY A 206 6.31 2.15 10.82
CA GLY A 206 4.86 2.08 10.63
C GLY A 206 4.10 1.73 11.91
N SER A 207 4.58 0.72 12.65
CA SER A 207 4.00 0.31 13.94
C SER A 207 4.09 1.44 14.98
N ASN A 208 5.25 2.08 15.11
CA ASN A 208 5.44 3.22 16.01
C ASN A 208 4.48 4.37 15.69
N LEU A 209 4.29 4.70 14.41
CA LEU A 209 3.36 5.75 13.99
C LEU A 209 1.90 5.39 14.30
N LEU A 210 1.52 4.13 14.08
CA LEU A 210 0.18 3.63 14.41
C LEU A 210 -0.07 3.70 15.92
N ASP A 211 0.89 3.24 16.73
CA ASP A 211 0.77 3.20 18.18
C ASP A 211 0.79 4.62 18.77
N ALA A 212 1.63 5.51 18.27
CA ALA A 212 1.61 6.93 18.65
C ALA A 212 0.28 7.62 18.30
N THR A 213 -0.35 7.23 17.17
CA THR A 213 -1.67 7.75 16.77
C THR A 213 -2.77 7.25 17.71
N LYS A 214 -2.71 5.98 18.14
CA LYS A 214 -3.67 5.36 19.07
C LYS A 214 -3.50 5.83 20.52
N ALA A 215 -2.27 6.10 20.94
CA ALA A 215 -1.95 6.45 22.32
C ALA A 215 -2.45 7.84 22.75
N TYR A 216 -2.63 8.75 21.79
CA TYR A 216 -3.15 10.08 22.07
C TYR A 216 -4.68 10.11 22.07
N ALA A 217 -5.26 10.67 23.13
CA ALA A 217 -6.64 11.08 23.17
C ALA A 217 -6.78 12.37 24.00
N MET A 218 -7.65 13.27 23.55
CA MET A 218 -8.04 14.48 24.26
C MET A 218 -9.53 14.36 24.60
N THR A 219 -9.87 14.35 25.88
CA THR A 219 -11.26 14.30 26.35
C THR A 219 -11.73 15.70 26.72
N VAL A 220 -12.68 16.22 25.97
CA VAL A 220 -13.27 17.54 26.22
C VAL A 220 -14.53 17.37 27.07
N MET A 221 -14.50 17.95 28.27
CA MET A 221 -15.62 17.87 29.24
C MET A 221 -16.60 19.04 29.11
N ASN A 222 -16.10 20.23 28.74
CA ASN A 222 -16.90 21.45 28.71
C ASN A 222 -17.52 21.66 27.33
N LYS A 223 -18.85 21.80 27.28
CA LYS A 223 -19.63 22.06 26.07
C LYS A 223 -19.21 23.34 25.34
N ASP A 224 -18.83 24.38 26.06
CA ASP A 224 -18.40 25.66 25.46
C ASP A 224 -17.11 25.50 24.65
N LYS A 225 -16.32 24.46 24.93
CA LYS A 225 -15.06 24.19 24.25
C LYS A 225 -15.24 23.44 22.92
N VAL A 226 -16.39 22.83 22.68
CA VAL A 226 -16.70 22.10 21.43
C VAL A 226 -17.57 22.89 20.46
N GLU A 227 -17.70 24.21 20.67
CA GLU A 227 -18.41 25.10 19.78
C GLU A 227 -17.91 25.01 18.33
N GLY A 228 -18.83 25.07 17.38
CA GLY A 228 -18.56 25.01 15.95
C GLY A 228 -18.45 23.59 15.38
N LEU A 229 -18.31 22.56 16.22
CA LEU A 229 -18.29 21.18 15.74
C LEU A 229 -19.67 20.72 15.25
N PRO A 230 -19.76 20.05 14.08
CA PRO A 230 -21.00 19.45 13.60
C PRO A 230 -21.54 18.38 14.55
N SER A 231 -22.86 18.22 14.62
CA SER A 231 -23.51 17.22 15.47
C SER A 231 -23.04 15.78 15.19
N SER A 232 -22.82 15.43 13.93
CA SER A 232 -22.28 14.13 13.53
C SER A 232 -20.87 13.87 14.10
N LEU A 233 -20.05 14.91 14.20
CA LEU A 233 -18.71 14.81 14.78
C LEU A 233 -18.78 14.68 16.30
N LEU A 234 -19.66 15.44 16.96
CA LEU A 234 -19.93 15.30 18.39
C LEU A 234 -20.45 13.89 18.73
N GLN A 235 -21.32 13.32 17.90
CA GLN A 235 -21.81 11.95 18.06
C GLN A 235 -20.66 10.92 17.97
N MET A 236 -19.76 11.09 17.00
CA MET A 236 -18.59 10.22 16.85
C MET A 236 -17.67 10.31 18.08
N PHE A 237 -17.39 11.52 18.58
CA PHE A 237 -16.53 11.70 19.76
C PHE A 237 -17.19 11.22 21.06
N ALA A 238 -18.50 11.36 21.19
CA ALA A 238 -19.24 10.81 22.32
C ALA A 238 -19.26 9.28 22.29
N GLN A 239 -19.42 8.66 21.11
CA GLN A 239 -19.30 7.19 20.97
C GLN A 239 -17.91 6.72 21.41
N ARG A 240 -16.84 7.39 20.98
CA ARG A 240 -15.47 7.06 21.41
C ARG A 240 -15.26 7.25 22.90
N ALA A 241 -15.91 8.23 23.52
CA ALA A 241 -15.87 8.38 24.98
C ALA A 241 -16.59 7.21 25.68
N ARG A 242 -17.72 6.73 25.15
CA ARG A 242 -18.43 5.54 25.66
C ARG A 242 -17.59 4.27 25.55
N ASP A 243 -16.90 4.08 24.42
CA ASP A 243 -16.02 2.94 24.19
C ASP A 243 -14.86 2.87 25.22
N GLU A 244 -14.56 4.00 25.88
CA GLU A 244 -13.49 4.16 26.88
C GLU A 244 -14.04 4.33 28.31
N GLY A 245 -15.32 4.00 28.51
CA GLY A 245 -15.94 3.89 29.84
C GLY A 245 -16.83 5.07 30.25
N HIS A 246 -16.94 6.14 29.46
CA HIS A 246 -17.89 7.23 29.73
C HIS A 246 -19.28 6.91 29.18
N LEU A 247 -19.98 5.94 29.78
CA LEU A 247 -21.24 5.39 29.26
C LEU A 247 -22.36 6.43 29.04
N ASP A 248 -22.39 7.48 29.86
CA ASP A 248 -23.39 8.56 29.78
C ASP A 248 -23.06 9.61 28.71
N ALA A 249 -21.96 9.44 27.95
CA ALA A 249 -21.55 10.42 26.97
C ALA A 249 -22.58 10.52 25.83
N THR A 250 -23.06 11.74 25.54
CA THR A 250 -23.95 12.02 24.40
C THR A 250 -23.38 13.12 23.51
N SER A 251 -23.93 13.27 22.30
CA SER A 251 -23.56 14.39 21.42
C SER A 251 -23.82 15.75 22.07
N GLU A 252 -24.83 15.86 22.95
CA GLU A 252 -25.29 17.12 23.53
C GLU A 252 -24.56 17.52 24.81
N ASN A 253 -24.16 16.53 25.63
CA ASN A 253 -23.66 16.74 26.98
C ASN A 253 -22.21 16.26 27.18
N GLY A 254 -21.63 15.53 26.21
CA GLY A 254 -20.28 15.00 26.31
C GLY A 254 -20.15 13.96 27.43
N PRO A 255 -18.92 13.56 27.80
CA PRO A 255 -17.66 14.05 27.26
C PRO A 255 -17.40 13.64 25.81
N TRP A 256 -16.57 14.40 25.10
CA TRP A 256 -16.18 14.14 23.71
C TRP A 256 -14.71 13.73 23.63
N ARG A 257 -14.44 12.49 23.20
CA ARG A 257 -13.07 11.99 23.04
C ARG A 257 -12.58 12.19 21.61
N VAL A 258 -11.54 13.01 21.45
CA VAL A 258 -10.91 13.37 20.17
C VAL A 258 -9.58 12.62 20.05
N THR A 259 -9.33 12.00 18.90
CA THR A 259 -8.09 11.25 18.62
C THR A 259 -7.43 11.74 17.32
N LEU A 260 -6.25 11.21 16.98
CA LEU A 260 -5.41 11.70 15.88
C LEU A 260 -5.67 11.01 14.53
N ASP A 261 -6.61 10.07 14.45
CA ASP A 261 -6.98 9.44 13.17
C ASP A 261 -7.57 10.48 12.20
N PRO A 262 -7.32 10.35 10.88
CA PRO A 262 -7.70 11.40 9.92
C PRO A 262 -9.17 11.83 9.94
N PRO A 263 -10.17 10.92 10.08
CA PRO A 263 -11.57 11.32 10.20
C PRO A 263 -11.85 12.24 11.40
N SER A 264 -11.16 12.03 12.53
CA SER A 264 -11.25 12.91 13.71
C SER A 264 -10.47 14.20 13.52
N TYR A 265 -9.16 14.09 13.28
CA TYR A 265 -8.25 15.22 13.25
C TYR A 265 -8.65 16.25 12.19
N VAL A 266 -8.87 15.82 10.95
CA VAL A 266 -9.14 16.74 9.83
C VAL A 266 -10.43 17.53 10.05
N GLN A 267 -11.47 16.89 10.58
CA GLN A 267 -12.76 17.56 10.82
C GLN A 267 -12.69 18.49 12.04
N PHE A 268 -11.98 18.08 13.10
CA PHE A 268 -11.75 18.93 14.26
C PHE A 268 -11.03 20.22 13.86
N MET A 269 -9.93 20.11 13.11
CA MET A 269 -9.13 21.26 12.66
C MET A 269 -9.90 22.23 11.75
N LYS A 270 -10.94 21.75 11.04
CA LYS A 270 -11.79 22.60 10.18
C LYS A 270 -12.86 23.34 10.98
N TYR A 271 -13.47 22.70 11.97
CA TYR A 271 -14.71 23.20 12.55
C TYR A 271 -14.59 23.73 13.98
N ALA A 272 -13.65 23.23 14.79
CA ALA A 272 -13.55 23.59 16.21
C ALA A 272 -13.28 25.09 16.38
N ALA A 273 -14.20 25.83 17.01
CA ALA A 273 -14.03 27.26 17.26
C ALA A 273 -12.91 27.56 18.26
N ASN A 274 -12.69 26.67 19.22
CA ASN A 274 -11.67 26.84 20.25
C ASN A 274 -10.23 26.75 19.69
N ARG A 275 -9.55 27.89 19.63
CA ARG A 275 -8.17 27.99 19.11
C ARG A 275 -7.15 27.17 19.90
N SER A 276 -7.22 27.19 21.23
CA SER A 276 -6.29 26.45 22.09
C SER A 276 -6.39 24.94 21.89
N LEU A 277 -7.61 24.40 21.72
CA LEU A 277 -7.77 22.97 21.41
C LEU A 277 -7.27 22.61 20.02
N ARG A 278 -7.43 23.51 19.02
CA ARG A 278 -6.82 23.30 17.70
C ARG A 278 -5.30 23.28 17.79
N GLU A 279 -4.71 24.17 18.57
CA GLU A 279 -3.26 24.22 18.79
C GLU A 279 -2.76 22.92 19.47
N GLU A 280 -3.41 22.51 20.56
CA GLU A 280 -3.06 21.27 21.27
C GLU A 280 -3.10 20.06 20.34
N LEU A 281 -4.20 19.90 19.60
CA LEU A 281 -4.39 18.77 18.69
C LEU A 281 -3.42 18.82 17.50
N TYR A 282 -3.15 20.01 16.94
CA TYR A 282 -2.18 20.20 15.86
C TYR A 282 -0.76 19.82 16.29
N ARG A 283 -0.33 20.28 17.47
CA ARG A 283 0.99 19.94 18.02
C ARG A 283 1.09 18.44 18.23
N ALA A 284 0.11 17.84 18.89
CA ALA A 284 0.04 16.39 19.09
C ALA A 284 0.12 15.61 17.78
N PHE A 285 -0.61 16.03 16.74
CA PHE A 285 -0.58 15.38 15.42
C PHE A 285 0.77 15.51 14.72
N SER A 286 1.41 16.68 14.82
CA SER A 286 2.67 17.01 14.14
C SER A 286 3.90 16.39 14.80
N THR A 287 3.83 16.08 16.10
CA THR A 287 4.90 15.43 16.87
C THR A 287 4.62 13.95 17.14
N ARG A 288 3.75 13.31 16.35
CA ARG A 288 3.52 11.87 16.47
C ARG A 288 4.80 11.11 16.14
N ALA A 289 5.11 10.11 16.95
CA ALA A 289 6.25 9.24 16.78
C ALA A 289 7.60 9.99 16.69
N SER A 290 7.74 11.10 17.44
CA SER A 290 8.98 11.89 17.51
C SER A 290 9.59 11.97 18.91
N SER A 291 9.12 11.14 19.86
CA SER A 291 9.67 11.08 21.22
C SER A 291 9.20 9.81 21.96
N GLY A 292 9.88 9.49 23.06
CA GLY A 292 9.49 8.40 23.96
C GLY A 292 9.61 7.01 23.33
N ALA A 293 8.69 6.12 23.67
CA ALA A 293 8.71 4.72 23.24
C ALA A 293 8.41 4.51 21.73
N PHE A 294 7.84 5.53 21.06
CA PHE A 294 7.44 5.47 19.66
C PHE A 294 8.30 6.37 18.77
N ASP A 295 9.46 6.81 19.24
CA ASP A 295 10.33 7.70 18.49
C ASP A 295 10.85 7.04 17.20
N ASN A 296 10.67 7.75 16.08
CA ASN A 296 11.12 7.36 14.76
C ASN A 296 12.34 8.16 14.27
N GLU A 297 12.86 9.15 15.01
CA GLU A 297 14.00 9.97 14.58
C GLU A 297 15.23 9.10 14.27
N ASN A 298 15.64 8.27 15.24
CA ASN A 298 16.76 7.35 15.06
C ASN A 298 16.53 6.31 13.94
N ILE A 299 15.27 5.90 13.74
CA ILE A 299 14.90 4.96 12.66
C ILE A 299 15.08 5.63 11.30
N VAL A 300 14.66 6.90 11.16
CA VAL A 300 14.84 7.66 9.92
C VAL A 300 16.32 7.87 9.62
N ASP A 301 17.11 8.26 10.62
CA ASP A 301 18.56 8.45 10.47
C ASP A 301 19.26 7.16 10.02
N GLU A 302 18.93 6.03 10.63
CA GLU A 302 19.48 4.73 10.24
C GLU A 302 19.05 4.36 8.81
N LEU A 303 17.77 4.54 8.46
CA LEU A 303 17.25 4.29 7.11
C LEU A 303 17.95 5.15 6.05
N LEU A 304 18.25 6.42 6.33
CA LEU A 304 18.96 7.31 5.41
C LEU A 304 20.41 6.84 5.19
N LYS A 305 21.11 6.47 6.26
CA LYS A 305 22.48 5.91 6.18
C LYS A 305 22.50 4.61 5.37
N ILE A 306 21.59 3.68 5.67
CA ILE A 306 21.47 2.41 4.94
C ILE A 306 21.19 2.65 3.46
N ARG A 307 20.28 3.57 3.14
CA ARG A 307 19.96 3.93 1.74
C ARG A 307 21.17 4.48 0.99
N GLN A 308 21.99 5.32 1.63
CA GLN A 308 23.22 5.81 1.02
C GLN A 308 24.23 4.68 0.80
N GLN A 309 24.39 3.77 1.77
CA GLN A 309 25.28 2.60 1.62
C GLN A 309 24.83 1.69 0.47
N ILE A 310 23.52 1.41 0.35
CA ILE A 310 22.96 0.65 -0.76
C ILE A 310 23.24 1.33 -2.10
N ALA A 311 23.09 2.67 -2.19
CA ALA A 311 23.38 3.39 -3.41
C ALA A 311 24.86 3.23 -3.83
N ASN A 312 25.78 3.41 -2.87
CA ASN A 312 27.21 3.27 -3.12
C ASN A 312 27.58 1.85 -3.58
N LEU A 313 27.03 0.81 -2.92
CA LEU A 313 27.26 -0.59 -3.32
C LEU A 313 26.80 -0.87 -4.75
N LEU A 314 25.69 -0.25 -5.17
CA LEU A 314 25.15 -0.41 -6.53
C LEU A 314 25.79 0.55 -7.54
N GLY A 315 26.79 1.35 -7.17
CA GLY A 315 27.48 2.29 -8.05
C GLY A 315 26.73 3.59 -8.34
N PHE A 316 25.75 3.96 -7.52
CA PHE A 316 25.01 5.22 -7.63
C PHE A 316 25.51 6.25 -6.61
N ASN A 317 25.39 7.55 -6.93
CA ASN A 317 25.81 8.63 -6.03
C ASN A 317 24.80 8.85 -4.88
N SER A 318 23.52 8.55 -5.13
CA SER A 318 22.45 8.73 -4.15
C SER A 318 21.35 7.70 -4.30
N TYR A 319 20.61 7.47 -3.22
CA TYR A 319 19.44 6.59 -3.28
C TYR A 319 18.31 7.16 -4.16
N ALA A 320 18.30 8.47 -4.42
CA ALA A 320 17.36 9.07 -5.37
C ALA A 320 17.61 8.55 -6.79
N GLU A 321 18.86 8.41 -7.22
CA GLU A 321 19.21 7.83 -8.53
C GLU A 321 18.78 6.35 -8.61
N VAL A 322 19.06 5.56 -7.56
CA VAL A 322 18.55 4.17 -7.44
C VAL A 322 17.03 4.14 -7.62
N SER A 323 16.33 5.07 -6.98
CA SER A 323 14.87 5.17 -7.02
C SER A 323 14.33 5.62 -8.38
N ILE A 324 15.04 6.52 -9.08
CA ILE A 324 14.65 7.07 -10.38
C ILE A 324 14.94 6.08 -11.51
N SER A 325 15.95 5.22 -11.40
CA SER A 325 16.26 4.18 -12.38
C SER A 325 15.05 3.29 -12.76
N LYS A 326 14.06 3.18 -11.85
CA LYS A 326 12.80 2.42 -12.03
C LYS A 326 11.62 3.26 -12.55
N LYS A 327 11.72 4.59 -12.55
CA LYS A 327 10.62 5.54 -12.83
C LYS A 327 10.69 6.08 -14.26
N MET A 328 9.70 6.92 -14.61
CA MET A 328 9.65 7.61 -15.91
C MET A 328 10.51 8.87 -15.96
N ALA A 329 10.80 9.47 -14.80
CA ALA A 329 11.66 10.64 -14.74
C ALA A 329 13.08 10.27 -15.23
N PRO A 330 13.72 11.10 -16.07
CA PRO A 330 15.00 10.74 -16.68
C PRO A 330 16.19 10.88 -15.71
N SER A 331 16.12 11.80 -14.74
CA SER A 331 17.19 12.04 -13.77
C SER A 331 16.67 12.76 -12.52
N VAL A 332 17.52 12.87 -11.49
CA VAL A 332 17.23 13.63 -10.26
C VAL A 332 17.09 15.12 -10.58
N GLU A 333 17.94 15.65 -11.45
CA GLU A 333 17.97 17.07 -11.83
C GLU A 333 16.67 17.50 -12.51
N GLU A 334 16.10 16.65 -13.38
CA GLU A 334 14.83 16.97 -14.05
C GLU A 334 13.64 16.93 -13.06
N VAL A 335 13.69 16.07 -12.04
CA VAL A 335 12.70 16.09 -10.94
C VAL A 335 12.81 17.38 -10.13
N GLU A 336 14.03 17.78 -9.75
CA GLU A 336 14.28 19.03 -9.03
C GLU A 336 13.85 20.26 -9.84
N LYS A 337 14.16 20.28 -11.13
CA LYS A 337 13.73 21.34 -12.05
C LYS A 337 12.20 21.42 -12.15
N MET A 338 11.51 20.28 -12.24
CA MET A 338 10.06 20.24 -12.22
C MET A 338 9.50 20.82 -10.92
N HIS A 339 10.03 20.43 -9.75
CA HIS A 339 9.61 20.98 -8.45
C HIS A 339 9.87 22.48 -8.34
N HIS A 340 11.04 22.97 -8.75
CA HIS A 340 11.37 24.39 -8.75
C HIS A 340 10.43 25.20 -9.66
N ASN A 341 10.12 24.69 -10.86
CA ASN A 341 9.19 25.34 -11.78
C ASN A 341 7.78 25.42 -11.18
N LEU A 342 7.31 24.35 -10.53
CA LEU A 342 6.02 24.35 -9.84
C LEU A 342 6.02 25.35 -8.67
N ARG A 343 7.05 25.31 -7.83
CA ARG A 343 7.24 26.23 -6.70
C ARG A 343 7.20 27.69 -7.16
N ASN A 344 7.92 28.03 -8.21
CA ASN A 344 7.99 29.41 -8.73
C ASN A 344 6.62 29.93 -9.19
N LYS A 345 5.75 29.05 -9.71
CA LYS A 345 4.38 29.40 -10.10
C LYS A 345 3.41 29.45 -8.92
N CYS A 346 3.58 28.57 -7.93
CA CYS A 346 2.62 28.40 -6.84
C CYS A 346 2.89 29.27 -5.62
N VAL A 347 4.14 29.63 -5.30
CA VAL A 347 4.48 30.34 -4.05
C VAL A 347 3.84 31.73 -3.98
N GLY A 348 3.77 32.46 -5.10
CA GLY A 348 3.07 33.75 -5.15
C GLY A 348 1.59 33.60 -4.80
N ILE A 349 0.92 32.63 -5.43
CA ILE A 349 -0.49 32.32 -5.19
C ILE A 349 -0.72 31.91 -3.73
N ALA A 350 0.10 31.00 -3.20
CA ALA A 350 -0.01 30.53 -1.82
C ALA A 350 0.15 31.66 -0.79
N ARG A 351 1.03 32.63 -1.05
CA ARG A 351 1.19 33.82 -0.19
C ARG A 351 -0.05 34.70 -0.19
N GLU A 352 -0.66 34.92 -1.36
CA GLU A 352 -1.91 35.69 -1.47
C GLU A 352 -3.10 34.96 -0.83
N GLU A 353 -3.17 33.63 -0.95
CA GLU A 353 -4.20 32.82 -0.28
C GLU A 353 -4.06 32.90 1.25
N VAL A 354 -2.84 32.75 1.78
CA VAL A 354 -2.58 32.88 3.23
C VAL A 354 -2.94 34.30 3.69
N LYS A 355 -2.57 35.33 2.93
CA LYS A 355 -2.94 36.72 3.22
C LYS A 355 -4.45 36.92 3.24
N THR A 356 -5.17 36.39 2.26
CA THR A 356 -6.64 36.45 2.19
C THR A 356 -7.27 35.81 3.42
N VAL A 357 -6.79 34.62 3.83
CA VAL A 357 -7.26 33.92 5.03
C VAL A 357 -6.93 34.72 6.31
N ALA A 358 -5.75 35.34 6.39
CA ALA A 358 -5.36 36.17 7.53
C ALA A 358 -6.23 37.43 7.67
N GLU A 359 -6.51 38.12 6.55
CA GLU A 359 -7.39 39.28 6.51
C GLU A 359 -8.82 38.90 6.93
N TYR A 360 -9.32 37.77 6.41
CA TYR A 360 -10.64 37.24 6.80
C TYR A 360 -10.69 36.92 8.31
N ALA A 361 -9.67 36.24 8.85
CA ALA A 361 -9.58 35.93 10.27
C ALA A 361 -9.62 37.21 11.14
N LYS A 362 -8.88 38.25 10.75
CA LYS A 362 -8.85 39.54 11.45
C LYS A 362 -10.20 40.25 11.41
N GLN A 363 -10.88 40.25 10.27
CA GLN A 363 -12.23 40.82 10.13
C GLN A 363 -13.27 40.13 11.03
N HIS A 364 -13.04 38.86 11.36
CA HIS A 364 -13.94 38.04 12.17
C HIS A 364 -13.44 37.85 13.61
N GLY A 365 -12.61 38.77 14.10
CA GLY A 365 -12.29 38.89 15.52
C GLY A 365 -11.05 38.16 16.00
N GLN A 366 -10.26 37.52 15.13
CA GLN A 366 -8.94 37.03 15.54
C GLN A 366 -7.95 38.19 15.69
N THR A 367 -7.31 38.28 16.86
CA THR A 367 -6.32 39.32 17.18
C THR A 367 -4.87 38.88 16.97
N GLU A 368 -4.62 37.58 17.11
CA GLU A 368 -3.31 36.97 17.02
C GLU A 368 -2.92 36.68 15.55
N PRO A 369 -1.60 36.64 15.25
CA PRO A 369 -1.13 36.18 13.94
C PRO A 369 -1.71 34.80 13.58
N LEU A 370 -1.93 34.61 12.28
CA LEU A 370 -2.41 33.34 11.74
C LEU A 370 -1.32 32.28 11.89
N GLU A 371 -1.62 31.20 12.62
CA GLU A 371 -0.70 30.08 12.86
C GLU A 371 -1.15 28.82 12.09
N PRO A 372 -0.31 27.77 11.97
CA PRO A 372 -0.67 26.56 11.22
C PRO A 372 -1.98 25.88 11.67
N TRP A 373 -2.30 25.92 12.97
CA TRP A 373 -3.55 25.38 13.53
C TRP A 373 -4.79 26.24 13.26
N ASP A 374 -4.61 27.44 12.70
CA ASP A 374 -5.70 28.34 12.33
C ASP A 374 -6.07 28.20 10.83
N LEU A 375 -5.15 27.72 9.99
CA LEU A 375 -5.33 27.67 8.53
C LEU A 375 -6.57 26.89 8.11
N GLY A 376 -6.73 25.65 8.57
CA GLY A 376 -7.87 24.81 8.18
C GLY A 376 -9.23 25.41 8.61
N TYR A 377 -9.26 26.03 9.78
CA TYR A 377 -10.45 26.63 10.38
C TYR A 377 -10.92 27.89 9.65
N TRP A 378 -9.99 28.78 9.29
CA TRP A 378 -10.32 30.01 8.58
C TRP A 378 -10.46 29.82 7.08
N TYR A 379 -9.70 28.91 6.49
CA TYR A 379 -9.83 28.57 5.07
C TYR A 379 -11.25 28.10 4.77
N ILE A 380 -11.80 27.15 5.54
CA ILE A 380 -13.15 26.65 5.28
C ILE A 380 -14.22 27.74 5.43
N ARG A 381 -14.04 28.69 6.37
CA ARG A 381 -14.97 29.82 6.55
C ARG A 381 -14.89 30.83 5.41
N THR A 382 -13.68 31.13 4.95
CA THR A 382 -13.46 31.97 3.77
C THR A 382 -14.16 31.37 2.54
N GLN A 383 -14.07 30.05 2.36
CA GLN A 383 -14.74 29.32 1.26
C GLN A 383 -16.27 29.30 1.40
N HIS A 384 -16.81 29.09 2.61
CA HIS A 384 -18.25 29.13 2.87
C HIS A 384 -18.89 30.49 2.55
N THR A 385 -18.12 31.56 2.70
CA THR A 385 -18.55 32.93 2.36
C THR A 385 -18.44 33.20 0.84
N LEU A 386 -17.50 32.54 0.15
CA LEU A 386 -17.21 32.77 -1.28
C LEU A 386 -17.94 31.81 -2.24
N GLN A 387 -18.47 30.66 -1.80
CA GLN A 387 -19.14 29.71 -2.70
C GLN A 387 -20.37 29.01 -2.11
N CYS A 388 -21.37 28.87 -3.00
CA CYS A 388 -22.69 28.30 -2.77
C CYS A 388 -22.63 26.94 -2.05
N ARG A 389 -23.50 26.77 -1.04
CA ARG A 389 -23.70 25.54 -0.24
C ARG A 389 -23.88 24.30 -1.12
N ILE A 390 -22.79 23.63 -1.51
CA ILE A 390 -22.86 22.20 -1.83
C ILE A 390 -23.00 21.49 -0.50
N THR A 391 -24.24 21.26 -0.08
CA THR A 391 -24.51 20.49 1.12
C THR A 391 -24.10 19.04 0.88
N PHE A 392 -23.30 18.49 1.81
CA PHE A 392 -22.96 17.06 1.86
C PHE A 392 -24.19 16.14 1.81
N ALA A 393 -25.38 16.65 2.10
CA ALA A 393 -26.67 15.95 1.95
C ALA A 393 -26.88 15.34 0.55
N ASN A 394 -26.27 15.91 -0.50
CA ASN A 394 -26.36 15.37 -1.86
C ASN A 394 -25.26 14.33 -2.22
N LEU A 395 -24.28 14.13 -1.33
CA LEU A 395 -23.12 13.24 -1.51
C LEU A 395 -23.20 12.02 -0.58
N ALA A 396 -24.38 11.43 -0.42
CA ALA A 396 -24.49 10.13 0.25
C ALA A 396 -23.56 9.10 -0.42
N PHE A 397 -22.81 8.34 0.37
CA PHE A 397 -21.79 7.39 -0.12
C PHE A 397 -22.35 6.48 -1.24
N GLU A 398 -23.55 5.95 -1.05
CA GLU A 398 -24.26 5.11 -2.01
C GLU A 398 -24.50 5.80 -3.36
N ARG A 399 -24.83 7.10 -3.35
CA ARG A 399 -25.03 7.88 -4.58
C ARG A 399 -23.71 8.11 -5.30
N VAL A 400 -22.61 8.31 -4.57
CA VAL A 400 -21.27 8.46 -5.16
C VAL A 400 -20.82 7.15 -5.80
N CYS A 401 -20.97 6.01 -5.11
CA CYS A 401 -20.66 4.69 -5.64
C CYS A 401 -21.51 4.39 -6.89
N TYR A 402 -22.83 4.56 -6.81
CA TYR A 402 -23.74 4.36 -7.94
C TYR A 402 -23.37 5.22 -9.15
N ARG A 403 -23.14 6.53 -8.96
CA ARG A 403 -22.76 7.43 -10.06
C ARG A 403 -21.38 7.12 -10.63
N SER A 404 -20.45 6.66 -9.79
CA SER A 404 -19.14 6.16 -10.24
C SER A 404 -19.31 4.93 -11.14
N GLU A 405 -20.11 3.95 -10.75
CA GLU A 405 -20.36 2.76 -11.58
C GLU A 405 -21.08 3.12 -12.90
N GLN A 406 -22.08 3.99 -12.85
CA GLN A 406 -22.74 4.49 -14.07
C GLN A 406 -21.76 5.21 -15.02
N LEU A 407 -20.84 6.01 -14.48
CA LEU A 407 -19.80 6.65 -15.27
C LEU A 407 -18.84 5.60 -15.86
N LYS A 408 -18.46 4.57 -15.10
CA LYS A 408 -17.62 3.47 -15.58
C LYS A 408 -18.31 2.70 -16.71
N ALA A 409 -19.56 2.29 -16.54
CA ALA A 409 -20.34 1.58 -17.55
C ALA A 409 -20.52 2.41 -18.84
N LYS A 410 -20.66 3.73 -18.72
CA LYS A 410 -20.73 4.63 -19.88
C LYS A 410 -19.39 4.83 -20.57
N THR A 411 -18.28 4.82 -19.82
CA THR A 411 -16.94 5.15 -20.32
C THR A 411 -16.18 3.91 -20.81
N TYR A 412 -16.41 2.77 -20.18
CA TYR A 412 -15.74 1.50 -20.43
C TYR A 412 -16.80 0.43 -20.77
N LEU A 413 -16.57 -0.33 -21.84
CA LEU A 413 -17.48 -1.37 -22.35
C LEU A 413 -17.47 -2.63 -21.47
N PHE A 414 -17.78 -2.51 -20.18
CA PHE A 414 -18.02 -3.65 -19.29
C PHE A 414 -19.38 -3.49 -18.61
N THR A 415 -20.17 -4.57 -18.55
CA THR A 415 -21.52 -4.54 -17.95
C THR A 415 -21.50 -5.03 -16.51
N ASP A 416 -22.50 -4.65 -15.71
CA ASP A 416 -22.65 -5.09 -14.31
C ASP A 416 -22.70 -6.64 -14.19
N GLU A 417 -23.14 -7.36 -15.24
CA GLU A 417 -23.13 -8.82 -15.25
C GLU A 417 -21.72 -9.43 -15.30
N GLU A 418 -20.77 -8.75 -15.95
CA GLU A 418 -19.37 -9.22 -16.07
C GLU A 418 -18.60 -9.06 -14.75
N ILE A 419 -19.00 -8.10 -13.92
CA ILE A 419 -18.37 -7.83 -12.60
C ILE A 419 -19.07 -8.54 -11.43
N LYS A 420 -20.32 -8.98 -11.62
CA LYS A 420 -21.14 -9.67 -10.60
C LYS A 420 -20.46 -10.87 -9.92
N PRO A 421 -19.64 -11.71 -10.61
CA PRO A 421 -18.90 -12.80 -9.96
C PRO A 421 -17.86 -12.33 -8.94
N TYR A 422 -17.35 -11.11 -9.07
CA TYR A 422 -16.33 -10.54 -8.17
C TYR A 422 -16.95 -9.74 -7.01
N PHE A 423 -18.20 -9.29 -7.17
CA PHE A 423 -18.96 -8.56 -6.16
C PHE A 423 -20.39 -9.13 -6.03
N PRO A 424 -20.57 -10.37 -5.54
CA PRO A 424 -21.90 -10.94 -5.38
C PRO A 424 -22.71 -10.10 -4.39
N LEU A 425 -23.78 -9.46 -4.89
CA LEU A 425 -24.67 -8.59 -4.11
C LEU A 425 -25.21 -9.26 -2.84
N GLU A 426 -25.35 -10.58 -2.85
CA GLU A 426 -25.80 -11.39 -1.71
C GLU A 426 -24.86 -11.32 -0.49
N ARG A 427 -23.57 -10.96 -0.68
CA ARG A 427 -22.58 -10.80 0.40
C ARG A 427 -22.35 -9.34 0.81
N VAL A 428 -22.90 -8.39 0.04
CA VAL A 428 -22.91 -6.98 0.40
C VAL A 428 -24.24 -6.75 1.11
N GLY A 429 -24.26 -6.77 2.44
CA GLY A 429 -25.48 -6.80 3.27
C GLY A 429 -26.43 -5.63 3.07
N PHE A 430 -27.15 -5.60 1.95
CA PHE A 430 -28.21 -4.65 1.63
C PHE A 430 -29.54 -5.43 1.54
N GLN A 431 -30.22 -5.55 2.68
CA GLN A 431 -31.67 -5.66 2.63
C GLN A 431 -32.21 -4.28 2.26
N ILE A 432 -32.49 -4.05 0.98
CA ILE A 432 -33.27 -2.90 0.54
C ILE A 432 -34.73 -3.20 0.94
N SER A 433 -35.11 -2.81 2.14
CA SER A 433 -36.52 -2.69 2.52
C SER A 433 -37.09 -1.43 1.85
N GLY A 434 -37.83 -1.63 0.76
CA GLY A 434 -38.64 -0.56 0.18
C GLY A 434 -38.66 -0.53 -1.34
N GLN A 435 -39.29 -1.52 -1.98
CA GLN A 435 -39.95 -1.26 -3.25
C GLN A 435 -41.21 -0.41 -2.95
N GLN A 436 -41.12 0.90 -3.12
CA GLN A 436 -42.29 1.66 -3.55
C GLN A 436 -42.29 1.67 -5.06
N GLN A 437 -43.24 0.93 -5.64
CA GLN A 437 -43.68 1.12 -7.02
C GLN A 437 -44.06 2.59 -7.19
N VAL A 438 -43.50 3.23 -8.21
CA VAL A 438 -43.98 4.49 -8.75
C VAL A 438 -44.34 4.19 -10.20
N ASP A 439 -45.64 4.25 -10.49
CA ASP A 439 -46.16 4.45 -11.84
C ASP A 439 -45.72 5.81 -12.40
#